data_AF-A0A222T9V2-F1
#
_entry.id   AF-A0A222T9V2-F1
#
_cell.length_a   1.000
_cell.length_b   1.000
_cell.length_c   1.000
_cell.angle_alpha   90.00
_cell.angle_beta   90.00
_cell.angle_gamma   90.00
#
_symmetry.space_group_name_H-M   'P 1'
#
loop_
_entity.id
_entity.type
_entity.pdbx_description
1 polymer ?
#
loop_
_entity_poly.entity_id
_entity_poly.type
_entity_poly.pdbx_seq_one_letter_code
_entity_poly.pdbx_strand_id
1 'polypeptide(L)'
;MESGHNGDTSAVRGLELLWGLGERPKRGRRPAFTLEQIVRTAIGIADAEGLATVSMRRIAERLGCTTMSLYRYVPGKAELLDLMTDTVMGEVPLADAAPGDWRTRLELSARADWGLYHRHPWILRLPAGRPALGPNGFAWYESVLRVLTATGLPPAALVNVFDLLDAYVRGAARDCLDAAAVEHHSGLTDEQWRAARAHFWDAIFVPARYPVLASLRAVGALNHPRDRGFEFGLQRVLDSIETFVRIQPNRHDETSKRYETDCPQCGALVLHLAPTGRPRTYCSDACRQRAYRARRTSTVHRLDH
;
A
#
# COMPACT_ATOMS: atom_id res chain seq x y z
N MET A 1 -23.21 12.53 -24.08
CA MET A 1 -21.91 11.85 -23.85
C MET A 1 -20.86 12.91 -23.47
N GLU A 2 -21.04 13.63 -22.34
CA GLU A 2 -20.12 14.71 -21.90
C GLU A 2 -19.59 14.50 -20.47
N SER A 3 -19.93 13.39 -19.81
CA SER A 3 -19.56 13.10 -18.42
C SER A 3 -18.15 12.53 -18.23
N GLY A 4 -17.39 12.26 -19.31
CA GLY A 4 -16.07 11.62 -19.23
C GLY A 4 -14.89 12.55 -18.96
N HIS A 5 -14.96 13.82 -19.37
CA HIS A 5 -13.80 14.73 -19.34
C HIS A 5 -13.58 15.40 -17.97
N ASN A 6 -14.66 15.64 -17.23
CA ASN A 6 -14.59 16.25 -15.88
C ASN A 6 -14.01 15.31 -14.82
N GLY A 7 -14.22 14.00 -14.94
CA GLY A 7 -13.69 13.01 -14.00
C GLY A 7 -12.17 12.81 -14.12
N ASP A 8 -11.64 12.90 -15.34
CA ASP A 8 -10.20 12.78 -15.59
C ASP A 8 -9.44 14.02 -15.07
N THR A 9 -10.00 15.20 -15.29
CA THR A 9 -9.44 16.47 -14.80
C THR A 9 -9.47 16.56 -13.27
N SER A 10 -10.51 16.05 -12.60
CA SER A 10 -10.58 16.05 -11.14
C SER A 10 -9.56 15.09 -10.51
N ALA A 11 -9.35 13.92 -11.12
CA ALA A 11 -8.35 12.96 -10.70
C ALA A 11 -6.92 13.50 -10.81
N VAL A 12 -6.57 14.13 -11.94
CA VAL A 12 -5.25 14.79 -12.12
C VAL A 12 -5.04 15.86 -11.05
N ARG A 13 -6.04 16.71 -10.81
CA ARG A 13 -5.96 17.75 -9.78
C ARG A 13 -5.85 17.17 -8.37
N GLY A 14 -6.50 16.04 -8.08
CA GLY A 14 -6.33 15.30 -6.82
C GLY A 14 -4.89 14.85 -6.60
N LEU A 15 -4.25 14.31 -7.65
CA LEU A 15 -2.83 13.95 -7.61
C LEU A 15 -1.94 15.18 -7.42
N GLU A 16 -2.17 16.28 -8.14
CA GLU A 16 -1.40 17.51 -7.95
C GLU A 16 -1.49 18.05 -6.51
N LEU A 17 -2.66 17.91 -5.86
CA LEU A 17 -2.85 18.30 -4.47
C LEU A 17 -2.08 17.40 -3.51
N LEU A 18 -2.13 16.08 -3.70
CA LEU A 18 -1.37 15.11 -2.91
C LEU A 18 0.14 15.40 -2.96
N TRP A 19 0.67 15.70 -4.14
CA TRP A 19 2.09 15.93 -4.35
C TRP A 19 2.51 17.40 -4.17
N GLY A 20 1.58 18.29 -3.82
CA GLY A 20 1.84 19.72 -3.65
C GLY A 20 2.31 20.44 -4.92
N LEU A 21 1.97 19.91 -6.09
CA LEU A 21 2.38 20.39 -7.42
C LEU A 21 1.48 21.52 -7.94
N GLY A 22 0.33 21.78 -7.30
CA GLY A 22 -0.59 22.84 -7.69
C GLY A 22 -0.07 24.26 -7.42
N GLU A 23 -0.59 25.25 -8.16
CA GLU A 23 -0.27 26.67 -7.95
C GLU A 23 -0.60 27.10 -6.51
N ARG A 24 0.44 27.48 -5.75
CA ARG A 24 0.25 28.21 -4.49
C ARG A 24 -0.45 29.53 -4.81
N PRO A 25 -1.57 29.87 -4.13
CA PRO A 25 -2.26 31.13 -4.41
C PRO A 25 -1.30 32.31 -4.25
N LYS A 26 -1.14 33.10 -5.33
CA LYS A 26 -0.35 34.33 -5.33
C LYS A 26 -0.89 35.29 -4.27
N ARG A 27 0.03 36.02 -3.64
CA ARG A 27 -0.17 37.03 -2.57
C ARG A 27 -1.57 37.65 -2.58
N GLY A 28 -2.33 37.35 -1.53
CA GLY A 28 -3.64 37.92 -1.20
C GLY A 28 -3.90 37.82 0.31
N ARG A 29 -5.09 38.21 0.78
CA ARG A 29 -5.50 38.05 2.18
C ARG A 29 -5.30 36.60 2.61
N ARG A 30 -4.68 36.37 3.79
CA ARG A 30 -4.44 35.01 4.32
C ARG A 30 -5.74 34.20 4.22
N PRO A 31 -5.72 33.01 3.58
CA PRO A 31 -6.91 32.18 3.50
C PRO A 31 -7.39 31.83 4.91
N ALA A 32 -8.71 31.80 5.12
CA ALA A 32 -9.29 31.50 6.44
C ALA A 32 -8.98 30.07 6.91
N PHE A 33 -8.64 29.16 6.00
CA PHE A 33 -8.26 27.79 6.28
C PHE A 33 -7.33 27.22 5.19
N THR A 34 -6.58 26.18 5.53
CA THR A 34 -5.66 25.46 4.63
C THR A 34 -6.27 24.13 4.17
N LEU A 35 -5.72 23.57 3.09
CA LEU A 35 -6.06 22.21 2.64
C LEU A 35 -5.89 21.19 3.77
N GLU A 36 -4.79 21.28 4.51
CA GLU A 36 -4.50 20.41 5.65
C GLU A 36 -5.57 20.51 6.75
N GLN A 37 -6.10 21.71 7.04
CA GLN A 37 -7.18 21.89 8.01
C GLN A 37 -8.49 21.24 7.54
N ILE A 38 -8.80 21.32 6.23
CA ILE A 38 -9.96 20.64 5.64
C ILE A 38 -9.83 19.13 5.79
N VAL A 39 -8.67 18.58 5.41
CA VAL A 39 -8.39 17.13 5.46
C VAL A 39 -8.43 16.62 6.90
N ARG A 40 -7.76 17.29 7.85
CA ARG A 40 -7.79 16.92 9.27
C ARG A 40 -9.19 17.00 9.87
N THR A 41 -10.01 17.97 9.47
CA THR A 41 -11.41 18.04 9.90
C THR A 41 -12.22 16.86 9.37
N ALA A 42 -11.99 16.47 8.11
CA ALA A 42 -12.65 15.32 7.51
C ALA A 42 -12.23 14.01 8.19
N ILE A 43 -10.95 13.83 8.50
CA ILE A 43 -10.42 12.68 9.27
C ILE A 43 -11.09 12.62 10.65
N GLY A 44 -11.12 13.73 11.40
CA GLY A 44 -11.75 13.76 12.72
C GLY A 44 -13.25 13.43 12.71
N ILE A 45 -13.97 13.82 11.65
CA ILE A 45 -15.37 13.40 11.45
C ILE A 45 -15.43 11.90 11.16
N ALA A 46 -14.56 11.38 10.28
CA ALA A 46 -14.54 9.97 9.92
C ALA A 46 -14.18 9.05 11.10
N ASP A 47 -13.26 9.47 11.96
CA ASP A 47 -12.84 8.73 13.15
C ASP A 47 -13.94 8.70 14.22
N ALA A 48 -14.63 9.83 14.44
CA ALA A 48 -15.62 9.95 15.49
C ALA A 48 -17.02 9.45 15.09
N GLU A 49 -17.43 9.69 13.85
CA GLU A 49 -18.81 9.53 13.38
C GLU A 49 -18.90 8.53 12.19
N GLY A 50 -17.77 8.04 11.68
CA GLY A 50 -17.70 7.10 10.57
C GLY A 50 -17.74 7.75 9.19
N LEU A 51 -17.19 7.05 8.19
CA LEU A 51 -16.99 7.55 6.82
C LEU A 51 -18.26 8.06 6.12
N ALA A 52 -19.41 7.45 6.43
CA ALA A 52 -20.69 7.81 5.83
C ALA A 52 -21.11 9.26 6.13
N THR A 53 -20.67 9.80 7.27
CA THR A 53 -21.00 11.16 7.72
C THR A 53 -20.11 12.24 7.09
N VAL A 54 -18.99 11.83 6.47
CA VAL A 54 -18.05 12.74 5.81
C VAL A 54 -18.70 13.31 4.55
N SER A 55 -18.98 14.61 4.58
CA SER A 55 -19.52 15.37 3.45
C SER A 55 -18.96 16.78 3.44
N MET A 56 -18.90 17.40 2.25
CA MET A 56 -18.45 18.79 2.10
C MET A 56 -19.26 19.75 2.96
N ARG A 57 -20.57 19.50 3.10
CA ARG A 57 -21.45 20.29 3.97
C ARG A 57 -21.04 20.19 5.44
N ARG A 58 -20.88 18.97 5.96
CA ARG A 58 -20.51 18.74 7.36
C ARG A 58 -19.15 19.35 7.70
N ILE A 59 -18.19 19.25 6.77
CA ILE A 59 -16.87 19.87 6.92
C ILE A 59 -16.99 21.39 6.94
N ALA A 60 -17.78 21.98 6.05
CA ALA A 60 -18.00 23.42 5.98
C ALA A 60 -18.67 23.96 7.25
N GLU A 61 -19.67 23.24 7.77
CA GLU A 61 -20.33 23.54 9.05
C GLU A 61 -19.32 23.52 10.21
N ARG A 62 -18.48 22.48 10.32
CA ARG A 62 -17.43 22.38 11.34
C ARG A 62 -16.37 23.49 11.24
N LEU A 63 -16.06 23.95 10.02
CA LEU A 63 -15.09 25.02 9.77
C LEU A 63 -15.69 26.43 9.76
N GLY A 64 -17.02 26.56 9.93
CA GLY A 64 -17.70 27.85 9.89
C GLY A 64 -17.63 28.55 8.53
N CYS A 65 -17.60 27.80 7.42
CA CYS A 65 -17.50 28.34 6.06
C CYS A 65 -18.61 27.83 5.14
N THR A 66 -18.64 28.30 3.89
CA THR A 66 -19.53 27.76 2.87
C THR A 66 -18.91 26.54 2.20
N THR A 67 -19.74 25.62 1.69
CA THR A 67 -19.28 24.47 0.88
C THR A 67 -18.54 24.92 -0.37
N MET A 68 -18.99 26.01 -1.01
CA MET A 68 -18.35 26.58 -2.19
C MET A 68 -16.90 27.00 -1.91
N SER A 69 -16.59 27.46 -0.70
CA SER A 69 -15.23 27.79 -0.30
C SER A 69 -14.33 26.55 -0.25
N LEU A 70 -14.85 25.38 0.14
CA LEU A 70 -14.09 24.13 0.20
C LEU A 70 -13.73 23.58 -1.18
N TYR A 71 -14.64 23.68 -2.15
CA TYR A 71 -14.42 23.22 -3.53
C TYR A 71 -13.27 23.96 -4.25
N ARG A 72 -12.84 25.12 -3.72
CA ARG A 72 -11.63 25.81 -4.18
C ARG A 72 -10.37 25.00 -3.88
N TYR A 73 -10.35 24.25 -2.77
CA TYR A 73 -9.20 23.49 -2.29
C TYR A 73 -9.25 22.04 -2.76
N VAL A 74 -10.41 21.40 -2.69
CA VAL A 74 -10.59 19.99 -3.04
C VAL A 74 -11.69 19.85 -4.08
N PRO A 75 -11.44 19.26 -5.26
CA PRO A 75 -12.41 19.18 -6.35
C PRO A 75 -13.69 18.43 -5.97
N GLY A 76 -13.57 17.39 -5.14
CA GLY A 76 -14.68 16.52 -4.81
C GLY A 76 -14.40 15.59 -3.63
N LYS A 77 -15.39 14.75 -3.32
CA LYS A 77 -15.30 13.77 -2.23
C LYS A 77 -14.26 12.70 -2.52
N ALA A 78 -14.10 12.25 -3.78
CA ALA A 78 -13.12 11.24 -4.13
C ALA A 78 -11.69 11.73 -3.83
N GLU A 79 -11.33 12.92 -4.29
CA GLU A 79 -10.02 13.52 -4.05
C GLU A 79 -9.80 13.83 -2.56
N LEU A 80 -10.88 14.20 -1.84
CA LEU A 80 -10.81 14.34 -0.38
C LEU A 80 -10.45 13.02 0.30
N LEU A 81 -11.06 11.90 -0.12
CA LEU A 81 -10.77 10.59 0.44
C LEU A 81 -9.32 10.16 0.17
N ASP A 82 -8.79 10.48 -1.01
CA ASP A 82 -7.38 10.21 -1.33
C ASP A 82 -6.45 11.03 -0.43
N LEU A 83 -6.73 12.32 -0.24
CA LEU A 83 -5.98 13.20 0.66
C LEU A 83 -6.06 12.76 2.13
N MET A 84 -7.24 12.35 2.59
CA MET A 84 -7.44 11.80 3.93
C MET A 84 -6.61 10.53 4.12
N THR A 85 -6.67 9.60 3.16
CA THR A 85 -5.95 8.32 3.21
C THR A 85 -4.45 8.57 3.24
N ASP A 86 -3.91 9.39 2.34
CA ASP A 86 -2.48 9.68 2.33
C ASP A 86 -2.03 10.39 3.62
N THR A 87 -2.84 11.31 4.16
CA THR A 87 -2.50 12.02 5.40
C THR A 87 -2.33 11.06 6.57
N VAL A 88 -3.25 10.10 6.75
CA VAL A 88 -3.15 9.12 7.85
C VAL A 88 -2.06 8.07 7.61
N MET A 89 -1.77 7.72 6.35
CA MET A 89 -0.58 6.90 6.04
C MET A 89 0.72 7.54 6.53
N GLY A 90 0.78 8.88 6.60
CA GLY A 90 1.91 9.61 7.17
C GLY A 90 2.13 9.42 8.68
N GLU A 91 1.18 8.81 9.39
CA GLU A 91 1.35 8.45 10.80
C GLU A 91 2.14 7.15 11.00
N VAL A 92 2.26 6.33 9.96
CA VAL A 92 2.94 5.04 10.02
C VAL A 92 4.45 5.29 9.98
N PRO A 93 5.23 4.85 10.98
CA PRO A 93 6.69 4.92 10.92
C PRO A 93 7.24 4.16 9.71
N LEU A 94 8.23 4.74 9.04
CA LEU A 94 8.90 4.09 7.90
C LEU A 94 9.64 2.83 8.35
N ALA A 95 9.44 1.73 7.63
CA ALA A 95 9.94 0.41 8.02
C ALA A 95 11.47 0.31 8.02
N ASP A 96 12.13 1.03 7.11
CA ASP A 96 13.59 1.03 6.95
C ASP A 96 14.31 1.85 8.03
N ALA A 97 13.60 2.73 8.74
CA ALA A 97 14.10 3.48 9.89
C ALA A 97 14.05 2.68 11.21
N ALA A 98 13.30 1.58 11.25
CA ALA A 98 13.19 0.74 12.45
C ALA A 98 14.48 -0.07 12.70
N PRO A 99 14.83 -0.32 13.99
CA PRO A 99 15.99 -1.14 14.33
C PRO A 99 15.76 -2.63 14.03
N GLY A 100 16.84 -3.41 14.01
CA GLY A 100 16.78 -4.86 13.83
C GLY A 100 16.98 -5.30 12.38
N ASP A 101 16.82 -6.61 12.17
CA ASP A 101 16.92 -7.26 10.87
C ASP A 101 15.65 -7.08 10.03
N TRP A 102 15.66 -7.59 8.80
CA TRP A 102 14.53 -7.45 7.88
C TRP A 102 13.24 -7.99 8.49
N ARG A 103 13.28 -9.12 9.19
CA ARG A 103 12.11 -9.75 9.80
C ARG A 103 11.52 -8.87 10.88
N THR A 104 12.36 -8.39 11.80
CA THR A 104 11.96 -7.48 12.88
C THR A 104 11.32 -6.20 12.33
N ARG A 105 11.90 -5.62 11.28
CA ARG A 105 11.37 -4.40 10.65
C ARG A 105 10.02 -4.61 9.98
N LEU A 106 9.82 -5.73 9.27
CA LEU A 106 8.51 -6.08 8.71
C LEU A 106 7.46 -6.32 9.80
N GLU A 107 7.85 -6.98 10.89
CA GLU A 107 6.96 -7.22 12.02
C GLU A 107 6.51 -5.90 12.68
N LEU A 108 7.44 -4.96 12.89
CA LEU A 108 7.13 -3.63 13.41
C LEU A 108 6.24 -2.82 12.45
N SER A 109 6.52 -2.87 11.14
CA SER A 109 5.71 -2.21 10.12
C SER A 109 4.28 -2.76 10.09
N ALA A 110 4.12 -4.09 10.13
CA ALA A 110 2.81 -4.74 10.15
C ALA A 110 1.98 -4.36 11.38
N ARG A 111 2.61 -4.25 12.56
CA ARG A 111 1.94 -3.77 13.78
C ARG A 111 1.58 -2.29 13.72
N ALA A 112 2.42 -1.47 13.09
CA ALA A 112 2.13 -0.06 12.90
C ALA A 112 0.92 0.15 11.97
N ASP A 113 0.85 -0.61 10.88
CA ASP A 113 -0.28 -0.58 9.93
C ASP A 113 -1.56 -1.14 10.58
N TRP A 114 -1.45 -2.22 11.36
CA TRP A 114 -2.54 -2.71 12.23
C TRP A 114 -3.08 -1.61 13.15
N GLY A 115 -2.17 -0.91 13.85
CA GLY A 115 -2.53 0.20 14.73
C GLY A 115 -3.19 1.36 13.98
N LEU A 116 -2.76 1.64 12.74
CA LEU A 116 -3.38 2.64 11.88
C LEU A 116 -4.84 2.28 11.57
N TYR A 117 -5.13 1.04 11.16
CA TYR A 117 -6.49 0.62 10.86
C TYR A 117 -7.42 0.68 12.07
N HIS A 118 -6.90 0.45 13.28
CA HIS A 118 -7.67 0.63 14.50
C HIS A 118 -7.94 2.10 14.85
N ARG A 119 -6.99 3.00 14.58
CA ARG A 119 -7.19 4.45 14.77
C ARG A 119 -8.13 5.04 13.71
N HIS A 120 -8.04 4.54 12.48
CA HIS A 120 -8.81 5.02 11.32
C HIS A 120 -9.57 3.88 10.61
N PRO A 121 -10.61 3.28 11.24
CA PRO A 121 -11.34 2.13 10.69
C PRO A 121 -11.95 2.36 9.30
N TRP A 122 -12.22 3.62 8.96
CA TRP A 122 -12.84 4.01 7.70
C TRP A 122 -11.97 3.71 6.47
N ILE A 123 -10.63 3.62 6.61
CA ILE A 123 -9.72 3.29 5.50
C ILE A 123 -10.10 1.94 4.89
N LEU A 124 -10.45 0.96 5.74
CA LEU A 124 -10.75 -0.40 5.30
C LEU A 124 -12.07 -0.54 4.56
N ARG A 125 -12.93 0.48 4.61
CA ARG A 125 -14.18 0.59 3.83
C ARG A 125 -13.96 1.17 2.43
N LEU A 126 -12.77 1.73 2.15
CA LEU A 126 -12.40 2.19 0.82
C LEU A 126 -12.01 1.00 -0.08
N PRO A 127 -12.27 1.08 -1.41
CA PRO A 127 -11.87 0.02 -2.33
C PRO A 127 -10.35 -0.16 -2.37
N ALA A 128 -9.87 -1.34 -1.96
CA ALA A 128 -8.43 -1.64 -1.93
C ALA A 128 -7.75 -1.61 -3.32
N GLY A 129 -8.52 -1.77 -4.41
CA GLY A 129 -7.99 -1.80 -5.79
C GLY A 129 -7.65 -0.43 -6.39
N ARG A 130 -7.81 0.67 -5.64
CA ARG A 130 -7.43 2.02 -6.06
C ARG A 130 -6.69 2.72 -4.92
N PRO A 131 -5.41 2.36 -4.68
CA PRO A 131 -4.62 3.04 -3.66
C PRO A 131 -4.47 4.52 -4.03
N ALA A 132 -4.60 5.40 -3.04
CA ALA A 132 -4.27 6.81 -3.21
C ALA A 132 -2.79 6.90 -3.61
N LEU A 133 -2.51 7.49 -4.77
CA LEU A 133 -1.15 7.67 -5.25
C LEU A 133 -0.53 8.91 -4.61
N GLY A 134 -0.42 8.90 -3.28
CA GLY A 134 0.06 10.01 -2.47
C GLY A 134 1.48 9.81 -1.91
N PRO A 135 2.18 10.89 -1.54
CA PRO A 135 3.57 10.85 -1.11
C PRO A 135 3.81 10.01 0.15
N ASN A 136 2.89 10.02 1.13
CA ASN A 136 3.07 9.26 2.37
C ASN A 136 2.88 7.76 2.13
N GLY A 137 1.85 7.38 1.37
CA GLY A 137 1.63 5.98 0.98
C GLY A 137 2.81 5.42 0.17
N PHE A 138 3.35 6.21 -0.77
CA PHE A 138 4.54 5.82 -1.52
C PHE A 138 5.80 5.75 -0.66
N ALA A 139 6.00 6.70 0.27
CA ALA A 139 7.14 6.67 1.18
C ALA A 139 7.11 5.42 2.07
N TRP A 140 5.94 5.05 2.59
CA TRP A 140 5.75 3.81 3.34
C TRP A 140 6.04 2.58 2.48
N TYR A 141 5.45 2.49 1.28
CA TYR A 141 5.66 1.37 0.36
C TYR A 141 7.15 1.20 0.00
N GLU A 142 7.83 2.29 -0.37
CA GLU A 142 9.27 2.31 -0.63
C GLU A 142 10.07 1.85 0.60
N SER A 143 9.70 2.30 1.80
CA SER A 143 10.41 1.89 3.03
C SER A 143 10.35 0.38 3.27
N VAL A 144 9.20 -0.25 2.99
CA VAL A 144 9.04 -1.71 3.13
C VAL A 144 9.81 -2.44 2.04
N LEU A 145 9.77 -1.96 0.80
CA LEU A 145 10.57 -2.54 -0.29
C LEU A 145 12.08 -2.45 0.00
N ARG A 146 12.56 -1.33 0.57
CA ARG A 146 13.97 -1.19 0.98
C ARG A 146 14.38 -2.17 2.08
N VAL A 147 13.47 -2.55 2.97
CA VAL A 147 13.70 -3.64 3.93
C VAL A 147 13.81 -4.98 3.21
N LEU A 148 12.91 -5.24 2.26
CA LEU A 148 12.88 -6.49 1.50
C LEU A 148 14.05 -6.66 0.54
N THR A 149 14.59 -5.59 -0.06
CA THR A 149 15.75 -5.70 -0.97
C THR A 149 16.99 -6.25 -0.27
N ALA A 150 17.13 -6.04 1.04
CA ALA A 150 18.21 -6.59 1.85
C ALA A 150 18.18 -8.14 1.96
N THR A 151 17.08 -8.78 1.55
CA THR A 151 16.92 -10.25 1.59
C THR A 151 17.48 -10.98 0.36
N GLY A 152 17.84 -10.25 -0.71
CA GLY A 152 18.33 -10.85 -1.97
C GLY A 152 17.23 -11.51 -2.82
N LEU A 153 15.95 -11.31 -2.49
CA LEU A 153 14.85 -11.82 -3.30
C LEU A 153 14.80 -11.12 -4.68
N PRO A 154 14.36 -11.84 -5.74
CA PRO A 154 14.20 -11.23 -7.07
C PRO A 154 13.10 -10.16 -7.06
N PRO A 155 13.15 -9.14 -7.94
CA PRO A 155 12.24 -7.99 -7.90
C PRO A 155 10.75 -8.33 -7.84
N ALA A 156 10.31 -9.30 -8.65
CA ALA A 156 8.91 -9.75 -8.64
C ALA A 156 8.49 -10.36 -7.30
N ALA A 157 9.41 -11.02 -6.59
CA ALA A 157 9.12 -11.59 -5.28
C ALA A 157 9.03 -10.53 -4.18
N LEU A 158 9.76 -9.42 -4.28
CA LEU A 158 9.67 -8.31 -3.31
C LEU A 158 8.24 -7.76 -3.26
N VAL A 159 7.65 -7.47 -4.42
CA VAL A 159 6.28 -6.96 -4.54
C VAL A 159 5.27 -7.98 -4.01
N ASN A 160 5.40 -9.25 -4.40
CA ASN A 160 4.49 -10.30 -3.92
C ASN A 160 4.56 -10.53 -2.41
N VAL A 161 5.76 -10.41 -1.81
CA VAL A 161 5.92 -10.52 -0.35
C VAL A 161 5.29 -9.33 0.37
N PHE A 162 5.46 -8.11 -0.18
CA PHE A 162 4.75 -6.94 0.31
C PHE A 162 3.23 -7.16 0.26
N ASP A 163 2.68 -7.52 -0.92
CA ASP A 163 1.25 -7.71 -1.13
C ASP A 163 0.67 -8.79 -0.19
N LEU A 164 1.43 -9.87 0.06
CA LEU A 164 1.04 -10.94 0.99
C LEU A 164 0.91 -10.41 2.42
N LEU A 165 1.94 -9.72 2.91
CA LEU A 165 1.95 -9.19 4.29
C LEU A 165 0.85 -8.16 4.47
N ASP A 166 0.75 -7.24 3.52
CA ASP A 166 -0.23 -6.18 3.49
C ASP A 166 -1.68 -6.71 3.45
N ALA A 167 -1.97 -7.67 2.56
CA ALA A 167 -3.28 -8.32 2.49
C ALA A 167 -3.64 -9.02 3.81
N TYR A 168 -2.66 -9.67 4.45
CA TYR A 168 -2.88 -10.31 5.75
C TYR A 168 -3.26 -9.28 6.83
N VAL A 169 -2.48 -8.21 6.98
CA VAL A 169 -2.74 -7.17 7.99
C VAL A 169 -4.10 -6.52 7.77
N ARG A 170 -4.41 -6.13 6.52
CA ARG A 170 -5.73 -5.56 6.16
C ARG A 170 -6.88 -6.53 6.43
N GLY A 171 -6.72 -7.79 6.09
CA GLY A 171 -7.73 -8.83 6.30
C GLY A 171 -8.03 -9.04 7.78
N ALA A 172 -6.98 -9.25 8.57
CA ALA A 172 -7.12 -9.44 10.01
C ALA A 172 -7.73 -8.20 10.70
N ALA A 173 -7.39 -6.98 10.25
CA ALA A 173 -7.92 -5.74 10.82
C ALA A 173 -9.42 -5.58 10.50
N ARG A 174 -9.83 -5.93 9.27
CA ARG A 174 -11.25 -5.98 8.88
C ARG A 174 -12.02 -6.95 9.75
N ASP A 175 -11.53 -8.17 9.95
CA ASP A 175 -12.20 -9.18 10.77
C ASP A 175 -12.41 -8.68 12.22
N CYS A 176 -11.39 -8.03 12.79
CA CYS A 176 -11.49 -7.45 14.13
C CYS A 176 -12.53 -6.33 14.22
N LEU A 177 -12.52 -5.41 13.25
CA LEU A 177 -13.44 -4.28 13.22
C LEU A 177 -14.88 -4.68 12.91
N ASP A 178 -15.10 -5.64 12.02
CA ASP A 178 -16.44 -6.15 11.72
C ASP A 178 -17.03 -6.87 12.93
N ALA A 179 -16.22 -7.61 13.69
CA ALA A 179 -16.66 -8.20 14.96
C ALA A 179 -17.03 -7.13 16.01
N ALA A 180 -16.21 -6.08 16.16
CA ALA A 180 -16.51 -4.96 17.05
C ALA A 180 -17.79 -4.21 16.63
N ALA A 181 -18.03 -4.05 15.32
CA ALA A 181 -19.25 -3.43 14.80
C ALA A 181 -20.50 -4.28 15.09
N VAL A 182 -20.41 -5.60 14.99
CA VAL A 182 -21.49 -6.52 15.35
C VAL A 182 -21.84 -6.42 16.83
N GLU A 183 -20.83 -6.37 17.71
CA GLU A 183 -21.02 -6.18 19.15
C GLU A 183 -21.71 -4.84 19.44
N HIS A 184 -21.25 -3.74 18.84
CA HIS A 184 -21.87 -2.42 19.01
C HIS A 184 -23.33 -2.38 18.51
N HIS A 185 -23.62 -2.96 17.33
CA HIS A 185 -24.98 -2.94 16.76
C HIS A 185 -25.95 -3.86 17.50
N SER A 186 -25.48 -5.02 17.97
CA SER A 186 -26.32 -5.99 18.69
C SER A 186 -26.47 -5.66 20.17
N GLY A 187 -25.56 -4.87 20.74
CA GLY A 187 -25.46 -4.62 22.18
C GLY A 187 -25.01 -5.85 22.99
N LEU A 188 -24.56 -6.90 22.32
CA LEU A 188 -24.12 -8.15 22.93
C LEU A 188 -22.62 -8.29 22.82
N THR A 189 -21.95 -8.59 23.92
CA THR A 189 -20.56 -9.02 23.89
C THR A 189 -20.42 -10.35 23.16
N ASP A 190 -19.21 -10.69 22.72
CA ASP A 190 -18.93 -11.99 22.11
C ASP A 190 -19.38 -13.19 22.95
N GLU A 191 -19.18 -13.09 24.27
CA GLU A 191 -19.59 -14.15 25.19
C GLU A 191 -21.11 -14.26 25.23
N GLN A 192 -21.82 -13.14 25.31
CA GLN A 192 -23.28 -13.12 25.29
C GLN A 192 -23.84 -13.62 23.95
N TRP A 193 -23.23 -13.22 22.84
CA TRP A 193 -23.60 -13.66 21.50
C TRP A 193 -23.43 -15.18 21.34
N ARG A 194 -22.33 -15.73 21.88
CA ARG A 194 -22.06 -17.18 21.90
C ARG A 194 -23.04 -17.92 22.80
N ALA A 195 -23.28 -17.43 24.01
CA ALA A 195 -24.24 -18.01 24.96
C ALA A 195 -25.66 -18.04 24.37
N ALA A 196 -26.11 -16.94 23.76
CA ALA A 196 -27.41 -16.85 23.09
C ALA A 196 -27.57 -17.86 21.93
N ARG A 197 -26.46 -18.33 21.36
CA ARG A 197 -26.43 -19.31 20.27
C ARG A 197 -25.97 -20.69 20.70
N ALA A 198 -25.80 -20.94 22.00
CA ALA A 198 -25.43 -22.26 22.52
C ALA A 198 -26.43 -23.34 22.08
N HIS A 199 -27.73 -22.99 22.03
CA HIS A 199 -28.79 -23.89 21.57
C HIS A 199 -28.56 -24.47 20.17
N PHE A 200 -27.95 -23.71 19.24
CA PHE A 200 -27.60 -24.24 17.93
C PHE A 200 -26.72 -25.48 18.08
N TRP A 201 -25.75 -25.42 18.97
CA TRP A 201 -24.80 -26.49 19.11
C TRP A 201 -25.32 -27.69 19.89
N ASP A 202 -26.26 -27.48 20.81
CA ASP A 202 -26.79 -28.54 21.65
C ASP A 202 -27.97 -29.26 21.00
N ALA A 203 -28.76 -28.55 20.17
CA ALA A 203 -30.02 -29.07 19.63
C ALA A 203 -30.08 -29.16 18.10
N ILE A 204 -29.27 -28.38 17.37
CA ILE A 204 -29.34 -28.28 15.89
C ILE A 204 -28.12 -28.89 15.21
N PHE A 205 -26.92 -28.73 15.79
CA PHE A 205 -25.68 -29.22 15.24
C PHE A 205 -25.66 -30.76 15.21
N VAL A 206 -25.20 -31.34 14.09
CA VAL A 206 -25.15 -32.79 13.88
C VAL A 206 -23.68 -33.25 13.85
N PRO A 207 -23.10 -33.72 14.97
CA PRO A 207 -21.67 -34.07 15.05
C PRO A 207 -21.24 -35.13 14.03
N ALA A 208 -22.09 -36.13 13.79
CA ALA A 208 -21.80 -37.19 12.83
C ALA A 208 -21.62 -36.68 11.39
N ARG A 209 -22.25 -35.55 11.05
CA ARG A 209 -22.10 -34.89 9.75
C ARG A 209 -20.86 -34.00 9.68
N TYR A 210 -20.38 -33.49 10.82
CA TYR A 210 -19.24 -32.56 10.91
C TYR A 210 -18.23 -33.00 11.97
N PRO A 211 -17.59 -34.18 11.80
CA PRO A 211 -16.81 -34.83 12.87
C PRO A 211 -15.58 -34.03 13.30
N VAL A 212 -14.89 -33.36 12.37
CA VAL A 212 -13.74 -32.49 12.70
C VAL A 212 -14.17 -31.27 13.50
N LEU A 213 -15.29 -30.65 13.14
CA LEU A 213 -15.79 -29.48 13.87
C LEU A 213 -16.26 -29.87 15.28
N ALA A 214 -16.87 -31.05 15.41
CA ALA A 214 -17.25 -31.62 16.69
C ALA A 214 -16.02 -31.87 17.59
N SER A 215 -14.93 -32.43 17.05
CA SER A 215 -13.71 -32.67 17.84
C SER A 215 -13.04 -31.38 18.29
N LEU A 216 -12.95 -30.36 17.42
CA LEU A 216 -12.42 -29.04 17.77
C LEU A 216 -13.28 -28.33 18.82
N ARG A 217 -14.61 -28.41 18.70
CA ARG A 217 -15.54 -27.89 19.72
C ARG A 217 -15.33 -28.56 21.07
N ALA A 218 -15.20 -29.89 21.09
CA ALA A 218 -15.08 -30.67 22.33
C ALA A 218 -13.86 -30.25 23.17
N VAL A 219 -12.77 -29.82 22.52
CA VAL A 219 -11.56 -29.29 23.19
C VAL A 219 -11.56 -27.77 23.35
N GLY A 220 -12.66 -27.09 22.99
CA GLY A 220 -12.79 -25.64 23.09
C GLY A 220 -12.00 -24.83 22.06
N ALA A 221 -11.43 -25.47 21.02
CA ALA A 221 -10.59 -24.81 20.01
C ALA A 221 -11.37 -23.81 19.12
N LEU A 222 -12.70 -23.84 19.15
CA LEU A 222 -13.54 -22.84 18.47
C LEU A 222 -13.75 -21.56 19.30
N ASN A 223 -13.27 -21.54 20.55
CA ASN A 223 -13.36 -20.39 21.46
C ASN A 223 -12.01 -19.66 21.47
N HIS A 224 -11.72 -18.88 20.42
CA HIS A 224 -10.50 -18.08 20.34
C HIS A 224 -10.79 -16.56 20.45
N PRO A 225 -10.08 -15.83 21.33
CA PRO A 225 -10.15 -14.36 21.37
C PRO A 225 -9.74 -13.77 20.01
N ARG A 226 -10.47 -12.77 19.55
CA ARG A 226 -10.36 -12.18 18.20
C ARG A 226 -8.98 -11.61 17.91
N ASP A 227 -8.38 -10.96 18.89
CA ASP A 227 -7.10 -10.27 18.86
C ASP A 227 -5.89 -11.23 18.90
N ARG A 228 -6.07 -12.49 19.31
CA ARG A 228 -5.03 -13.52 19.19
C ARG A 228 -4.80 -13.98 17.75
N GLY A 229 -5.78 -13.79 16.87
CA GLY A 229 -5.68 -14.18 15.46
C GLY A 229 -4.60 -13.40 14.70
N PHE A 230 -4.43 -12.11 15.02
CA PHE A 230 -3.46 -11.24 14.36
C PHE A 230 -2.01 -11.64 14.65
N GLU A 231 -1.62 -11.75 15.91
CA GLU A 231 -0.23 -12.10 16.24
C GLU A 231 0.12 -13.52 15.78
N PHE A 232 -0.81 -14.48 15.91
CA PHE A 232 -0.57 -15.82 15.41
C PHE A 232 -0.35 -15.84 13.89
N GLY A 233 -1.25 -15.23 13.12
CA GLY A 233 -1.14 -15.25 11.66
C GLY A 233 0.02 -14.40 11.14
N LEU A 234 0.35 -13.27 11.79
CA LEU A 234 1.52 -12.46 11.45
C LEU A 234 2.80 -13.30 11.56
N GLN A 235 2.96 -14.03 12.67
CA GLN A 235 4.11 -14.90 12.85
C GLN A 235 4.13 -16.02 11.79
N ARG A 236 2.99 -16.64 11.44
CA ARG A 236 2.94 -17.65 10.37
C ARG A 236 3.31 -17.09 8.99
N VAL A 237 2.85 -15.88 8.67
CA VAL A 237 3.22 -15.20 7.42
C VAL A 237 4.72 -14.92 7.39
N LEU A 238 5.28 -14.35 8.46
CA LEU A 238 6.71 -14.06 8.54
C LEU A 238 7.57 -15.33 8.50
N ASP A 239 7.17 -16.42 9.16
CA ASP A 239 7.86 -17.71 9.10
C ASP A 239 7.91 -18.27 7.67
N SER A 240 6.83 -18.09 6.93
CA SER A 240 6.75 -18.51 5.53
C SER A 240 7.65 -17.68 4.62
N ILE A 241 7.72 -16.36 4.84
CA ILE A 241 8.60 -15.44 4.11
C ILE A 241 10.05 -15.76 4.42
N GLU A 242 10.40 -15.96 5.69
CA GLU A 242 11.75 -16.34 6.11
C GLU A 242 12.20 -17.65 5.48
N THR A 243 11.31 -18.64 5.46
CA THR A 243 11.57 -19.92 4.80
C THR A 243 11.73 -19.74 3.29
N PHE A 244 10.93 -18.88 2.66
CA PHE A 244 11.05 -18.56 1.23
C PHE A 244 12.38 -17.87 0.92
N VAL A 245 12.79 -16.88 1.71
CA VAL A 245 14.10 -16.21 1.61
C VAL A 245 15.24 -17.23 1.73
N ARG A 246 15.16 -18.15 2.70
CA ARG A 246 16.19 -19.17 2.93
C ARG A 246 16.31 -20.20 1.80
N ILE A 247 15.18 -20.59 1.20
CA ILE A 247 15.13 -21.67 0.18
C ILE A 247 15.42 -21.14 -1.22
N GLN A 248 15.32 -19.82 -1.46
CA GLN A 248 15.64 -19.27 -2.78
C GLN A 248 17.09 -19.62 -3.15
N PRO A 249 17.32 -20.41 -4.21
CA PRO A 249 18.67 -20.63 -4.70
C PRO A 249 19.23 -19.27 -5.11
N ASN A 250 20.49 -18.99 -4.76
CA ASN A 250 21.27 -17.84 -5.23
C ASN A 250 21.27 -17.78 -6.78
N ARG A 251 20.17 -17.34 -7.38
CA ARG A 251 19.99 -17.14 -8.82
C ARG A 251 20.50 -15.78 -9.28
N HIS A 252 21.22 -15.09 -8.39
CA HIS A 252 21.87 -13.82 -8.69
C HIS A 252 22.86 -13.89 -9.87
N ASP A 253 23.29 -15.08 -10.32
CA ASP A 253 24.35 -15.18 -11.32
C ASP A 253 23.90 -15.29 -12.79
N GLU A 254 22.71 -15.81 -13.12
CA GLU A 254 22.37 -16.12 -14.53
C GLU A 254 21.43 -15.15 -15.24
N THR A 255 20.55 -14.45 -14.52
CA THR A 255 19.58 -13.51 -15.11
C THR A 255 20.09 -12.07 -15.10
N SER A 256 20.81 -11.62 -14.05
CA SER A 256 21.38 -10.26 -14.01
C SER A 256 22.42 -10.05 -15.13
N LYS A 257 23.25 -11.06 -15.42
CA LYS A 257 24.20 -11.04 -16.55
C LYS A 257 23.55 -10.92 -17.94
N ARG A 258 22.26 -11.21 -18.09
CA ARG A 258 21.57 -11.11 -19.40
C ARG A 258 21.05 -9.70 -19.72
N TYR A 259 20.98 -8.80 -18.75
CA TYR A 259 20.37 -7.48 -18.92
C TYR A 259 21.33 -6.30 -18.73
N GLU A 260 22.59 -6.58 -18.43
CA GLU A 260 23.64 -5.59 -18.17
C GLU A 260 24.88 -5.91 -19.02
N THR A 261 25.26 -5.00 -19.92
CA THR A 261 26.53 -5.06 -20.65
C THR A 261 27.23 -3.71 -20.62
N ASP A 262 28.56 -3.70 -20.55
CA ASP A 262 29.32 -2.45 -20.61
C ASP A 262 29.35 -1.90 -22.04
N CYS A 263 29.17 -0.59 -22.17
CA CYS A 263 29.28 0.07 -23.46
C CYS A 263 30.73 -0.05 -23.98
N PRO A 264 30.96 -0.67 -25.16
CA PRO A 264 32.32 -0.90 -25.66
C PRO A 264 33.08 0.38 -26.02
N GLN A 265 32.41 1.55 -26.00
CA GLN A 265 33.02 2.84 -26.31
C GLN A 265 33.43 3.63 -25.06
N CYS A 266 32.77 3.43 -23.92
CA CYS A 266 32.97 4.28 -22.74
C CYS A 266 32.92 3.54 -21.39
N GLY A 267 32.65 2.24 -21.39
CA GLY A 267 32.53 1.43 -20.16
C GLY A 267 31.27 1.69 -19.33
N ALA A 268 30.39 2.61 -19.73
CA ALA A 268 29.15 2.86 -19.01
C ALA A 268 28.17 1.69 -19.16
N LEU A 269 27.46 1.37 -18.08
CA LEU A 269 26.46 0.30 -18.02
C LEU A 269 25.33 0.54 -19.05
N VAL A 270 24.99 -0.50 -19.81
CA VAL A 270 23.86 -0.52 -20.74
C VAL A 270 22.78 -1.45 -20.21
N LEU A 271 21.66 -0.87 -19.78
CA LEU A 271 20.48 -1.61 -19.33
C LEU A 271 19.64 -2.05 -20.53
N HIS A 272 19.41 -3.35 -20.67
CA HIS A 272 18.50 -3.91 -21.67
C HIS A 272 17.04 -3.81 -21.20
N LEU A 273 16.45 -2.63 -21.39
CA LEU A 273 15.03 -2.39 -21.13
C LEU A 273 14.18 -2.83 -22.35
N ALA A 274 13.96 -4.14 -22.52
CA ALA A 274 12.73 -4.71 -23.09
C ALA A 274 12.88 -6.22 -23.40
N PRO A 275 11.82 -7.04 -23.20
CA PRO A 275 11.79 -8.44 -23.63
C PRO A 275 11.59 -8.61 -25.15
N THR A 276 11.33 -7.54 -25.91
CA THR A 276 11.18 -7.58 -27.37
C THR A 276 11.99 -6.46 -28.05
N GLY A 277 12.79 -6.84 -29.05
CA GLY A 277 13.68 -5.95 -29.81
C GLY A 277 15.16 -6.36 -29.75
N ARG A 278 15.99 -5.80 -30.65
CA ARG A 278 17.43 -6.04 -30.64
C ARG A 278 18.06 -5.31 -29.44
N PRO A 279 18.84 -5.98 -28.58
CA PRO A 279 19.43 -5.36 -27.39
C PRO A 279 20.31 -4.15 -27.74
N ARG A 280 20.19 -3.07 -26.95
CA ARG A 280 21.00 -1.84 -27.14
C ARG A 280 22.46 -2.16 -26.81
N THR A 281 23.38 -1.95 -27.75
CA THR A 281 24.82 -2.20 -27.52
C THR A 281 25.58 -0.99 -26.96
N TYR A 282 25.00 0.21 -27.02
CA TYR A 282 25.65 1.46 -26.59
C TYR A 282 24.75 2.24 -25.64
N CYS A 283 25.34 2.91 -24.64
CA CYS A 283 24.61 3.72 -23.66
C CYS A 283 23.94 4.96 -24.26
N SER A 284 24.42 5.42 -25.43
CA SER A 284 23.90 6.62 -26.11
C SER A 284 24.17 6.59 -27.61
N ASP A 285 23.42 7.41 -28.35
CA ASP A 285 23.62 7.64 -29.78
C ASP A 285 25.01 8.25 -30.06
N ALA A 286 25.53 9.07 -29.16
CA ALA A 286 26.88 9.62 -29.24
C ALA A 286 27.95 8.51 -29.19
N CYS A 287 27.82 7.53 -28.27
CA CYS A 287 28.71 6.37 -28.22
C CYS A 287 28.63 5.50 -29.47
N ARG A 288 27.42 5.31 -30.01
CA ARG A 288 27.21 4.58 -31.27
C ARG A 288 27.92 5.28 -32.44
N GLN A 289 27.78 6.60 -32.55
CA GLN A 289 28.43 7.39 -33.60
C GLN A 289 29.96 7.40 -33.49
N ARG A 290 30.50 7.50 -32.26
CA ARG A 290 31.96 7.40 -32.02
C ARG A 290 32.53 6.05 -32.46
N ALA A 291 31.88 4.96 -32.07
CA ALA A 291 32.28 3.61 -32.48
C ALA A 291 32.20 3.41 -34.00
N TYR A 292 31.17 3.97 -34.65
CA TYR A 292 31.05 3.94 -36.11
C TYR A 292 32.18 4.71 -36.82
N ARG A 293 32.51 5.92 -36.34
CA ARG A 293 33.61 6.72 -36.87
C ARG A 293 34.95 6.01 -36.72
N ALA A 294 35.23 5.43 -35.55
CA ALA A 294 36.46 4.69 -35.27
C ALA A 294 36.64 3.50 -36.22
N ARG A 295 35.59 2.70 -36.48
CA ARG A 295 35.65 1.61 -37.46
C ARG A 295 35.97 2.11 -38.85
N ARG A 296 35.35 3.22 -39.26
CA ARG A 296 35.50 3.77 -40.61
C ARG A 296 36.92 4.31 -40.85
N THR A 297 37.56 4.92 -39.84
CA THR A 297 38.98 5.29 -39.91
C THR A 297 39.92 4.08 -39.89
N SER A 298 39.59 3.02 -39.14
CA SER A 298 40.35 1.77 -39.17
C SER A 298 40.25 1.02 -40.51
N THR A 299 39.11 1.10 -41.21
CA THR A 299 38.93 0.48 -42.53
C THR A 299 39.70 1.23 -43.63
N VAL A 300 39.82 2.56 -43.52
CA VAL A 300 40.61 3.35 -44.47
C VAL A 300 42.11 3.03 -44.34
N HIS A 301 42.62 2.88 -43.12
CA HIS A 301 44.03 2.49 -42.92
C HIS A 301 44.40 1.06 -43.34
N ARG A 302 43.41 0.19 -43.60
CA ARG A 302 43.64 -1.20 -44.02
C ARG A 302 43.62 -1.38 -45.55
N LEU A 303 43.35 -0.31 -46.31
CA LEU A 303 43.35 -0.30 -47.78
C LEU A 303 44.58 0.40 -48.38
N ASP A 304 45.44 0.99 -47.54
CA ASP A 304 46.69 1.65 -47.93
C ASP A 304 47.96 0.81 -47.60
N HIS A 305 47.79 -0.51 -47.40
CA HIS A 305 48.84 -1.52 -47.36
C HIS A 305 48.48 -2.68 -48.28
#